data_AF-A0A3D4FGS9-F1
#
_entry.id   AF-A0A3D4FGS9-F1
#
_cell.length_a   1.000
_cell.length_b   1.000
_cell.length_c   1.000
_cell.angle_alpha   90.00
_cell.angle_beta   90.00
_cell.angle_gamma   90.00
#
_symmetry.space_group_name_H-M   'P 1'
#
loop_
_entity.id
_entity.type
_entity.pdbx_description
1 polymer ?
#
loop_
_entity_poly.entity_id
_entity_poly.type
_entity_poly.pdbx_seq_one_letter_code
_entity_poly.pdbx_strand_id
1 'polypeptide(L)'
;ISEYDCTLNKCIPTYKVDIFKTEVQMLPEGYPKTTVYAYGGIVYSNDDTEEYVSSTPGPSFIVKKNEAISVEWRNKIDSEHILPVDPTLHWANPNNFIIPPKPWPPFPPGFIEAQFPVPTVTHLHGGETEAKYDGFPDSWFTFNGITGPSYETNVYKYLNRQQSSNLFYHDHTWELLD
;
A
#
# COMPACT_ATOMS: atom_id res chain seq x y z
N ILE A 1 4.03 -0.28 19.02
CA ILE A 1 5.36 -0.76 19.46
C ILE A 1 6.42 0.24 19.02
N SER A 2 7.37 0.65 19.87
CA SER A 2 8.48 1.54 19.48
C SER A 2 9.72 0.74 19.15
N GLU A 3 10.41 1.06 18.05
CA GLU A 3 11.67 0.45 17.66
C GLU A 3 12.81 1.46 17.78
N TYR A 4 13.99 0.99 18.18
CA TYR A 4 15.15 1.84 18.32
C TYR A 4 15.72 2.20 16.94
N ASP A 5 15.77 3.49 16.63
CA ASP A 5 16.35 4.01 15.41
C ASP A 5 17.80 4.43 15.65
N CYS A 6 18.75 3.66 15.09
CA CYS A 6 20.18 3.92 15.19
C CYS A 6 20.61 5.23 14.49
N THR A 7 19.89 5.68 13.45
CA THR A 7 20.21 6.92 12.73
C THR A 7 19.78 8.16 13.49
N LEU A 8 18.70 8.06 14.28
CA LEU A 8 18.20 9.15 15.13
C LEU A 8 18.67 9.03 16.58
N ASN A 9 19.33 7.92 16.95
CA ASN A 9 19.75 7.58 18.31
C ASN A 9 18.60 7.68 19.32
N LYS A 10 17.40 7.22 18.95
CA LYS A 10 16.20 7.23 19.81
C LYS A 10 15.20 6.18 19.38
N CYS A 11 14.32 5.77 20.29
CA CYS A 11 13.15 4.99 19.93
C CYS A 11 12.14 5.87 19.18
N ILE A 12 11.60 5.35 18.07
CA ILE A 12 10.49 5.96 17.35
C ILE A 12 9.30 5.00 17.33
N PRO A 13 8.05 5.50 17.38
CA PRO A 13 6.88 4.65 17.25
C PRO A 13 6.86 4.01 15.87
N THR A 14 6.63 2.70 15.84
CA THR A 14 6.43 1.91 14.61
C THR A 14 4.96 1.51 14.51
N TYR A 15 4.34 1.88 13.39
CA TYR A 15 3.00 1.49 13.01
C TYR A 15 3.07 0.39 11.96
N LYS A 16 2.18 -0.59 12.02
CA LYS A 16 2.06 -1.63 11.00
C LYS A 16 0.71 -1.45 10.31
N VAL A 17 0.74 -1.20 9.01
CA VAL A 17 -0.45 -0.94 8.20
C VAL A 17 -0.58 -2.06 7.17
N ASP A 18 -1.68 -2.80 7.25
CA ASP A 18 -2.07 -3.81 6.29
C ASP A 18 -2.79 -3.19 5.11
N ILE A 19 -2.49 -3.72 3.92
CA ILE A 19 -3.19 -3.49 2.67
C ILE A 19 -3.86 -4.81 2.32
N PHE A 20 -5.18 -4.82 2.21
CA PHE A 20 -5.92 -6.08 2.04
C PHE A 20 -7.24 -5.89 1.31
N LYS A 21 -7.78 -6.98 0.76
CA LYS A 21 -9.08 -7.04 0.11
C LYS A 21 -10.20 -7.23 1.15
N THR A 22 -11.26 -6.45 1.04
CA THR A 22 -12.44 -6.55 1.92
C THR A 22 -13.73 -6.11 1.20
N GLU A 23 -14.87 -6.28 1.85
CA GLU A 23 -16.18 -5.82 1.37
C GLU A 23 -16.70 -4.68 2.27
N VAL A 24 -17.07 -3.56 1.66
CA VAL A 24 -17.61 -2.37 2.36
C VAL A 24 -19.02 -2.08 1.87
N GLN A 25 -19.92 -1.74 2.80
CA GLN A 25 -21.26 -1.25 2.48
C GLN A 25 -21.17 0.22 2.03
N MET A 26 -20.86 0.43 0.75
CA MET A 26 -20.71 1.78 0.17
C MET A 26 -22.05 2.46 -0.10
N LEU A 27 -23.02 1.69 -0.60
CA LEU A 27 -24.39 2.14 -0.85
C LEU A 27 -25.28 1.89 0.38
N PRO A 28 -26.47 2.52 0.48
CA PRO A 28 -27.39 2.28 1.58
C PRO A 28 -27.70 0.80 1.83
N GLU A 29 -28.14 0.48 3.04
CA GLU A 29 -28.57 -0.87 3.40
C GLU A 29 -29.64 -1.38 2.41
N GLY A 30 -29.47 -2.63 1.96
CA GLY A 30 -30.30 -3.23 0.90
C GLY A 30 -29.61 -3.34 -0.46
N TYR A 31 -28.51 -2.63 -0.69
CA TYR A 31 -27.62 -2.84 -1.85
C TYR A 31 -26.45 -3.77 -1.51
N PRO A 32 -25.89 -4.51 -2.49
CA PRO A 32 -24.69 -5.33 -2.27
C PRO A 32 -23.51 -4.50 -1.75
N LYS A 33 -22.67 -5.13 -0.92
CA LYS A 33 -21.38 -4.56 -0.55
C LYS A 33 -20.46 -4.50 -1.78
N THR A 34 -19.50 -3.60 -1.73
CA THR A 34 -18.49 -3.42 -2.77
C THR A 34 -17.17 -4.01 -2.30
N THR A 35 -16.57 -4.88 -3.11
CA THR A 35 -15.20 -5.34 -2.91
C THR A 35 -14.23 -4.20 -3.15
N VAL A 36 -13.33 -3.96 -2.20
CA VAL A 36 -12.37 -2.85 -2.21
C VAL A 36 -11.04 -3.31 -1.63
N TYR A 37 -9.97 -2.60 -1.96
CA TYR A 37 -8.77 -2.59 -1.13
C TYR A 37 -8.89 -1.55 -0.03
N ALA A 38 -8.41 -1.90 1.16
CA ALA A 38 -8.45 -1.06 2.35
C ALA A 38 -7.09 -1.04 3.04
N TYR A 39 -6.86 0.02 3.80
CA TYR A 39 -5.75 0.12 4.74
C TYR A 39 -6.26 -0.12 6.16
N GLY A 40 -5.51 -0.83 6.98
CA GLY A 40 -5.87 -1.09 8.38
C GLY A 40 -4.69 -1.34 9.28
N GLY A 41 -4.83 -1.11 10.58
CA GLY A 41 -3.74 -1.26 11.54
C GLY A 41 -4.22 -1.18 12.98
N ILE A 42 -3.31 -1.48 13.89
CA ILE A 42 -3.57 -1.37 15.33
C ILE A 42 -3.50 0.11 15.72
N VAL A 43 -4.53 0.58 16.41
CA VAL A 43 -4.59 1.87 17.10
C VAL A 43 -4.76 1.65 18.61
N TYR A 44 -4.35 2.63 19.39
CA TYR A 44 -4.60 2.67 20.82
C TYR A 44 -5.74 3.65 21.07
N SER A 45 -6.81 3.18 21.66
CA SER A 45 -7.94 4.00 22.11
C SER A 45 -7.53 4.88 23.31
N ASN A 46 -8.43 5.78 23.72
CA ASN A 46 -8.20 6.66 24.88
C ASN A 46 -8.07 5.90 26.22
N ASP A 47 -8.48 4.63 26.29
CA ASP A 47 -8.36 3.77 27.46
C ASP A 47 -7.18 2.77 27.34
N ASP A 48 -6.22 3.05 26.46
CA ASP A 48 -5.03 2.22 26.18
C ASP A 48 -5.37 0.79 25.72
N THR A 49 -6.56 0.58 25.16
CA THR A 49 -6.91 -0.71 24.54
C THR A 49 -6.46 -0.75 23.08
N GLU A 50 -5.85 -1.87 22.69
CA GLU A 50 -5.48 -2.10 21.30
C GLU A 50 -6.72 -2.49 20.49
N GLU A 51 -7.02 -1.68 19.46
CA GLU A 51 -8.09 -1.95 18.51
C GLU A 51 -7.50 -2.05 17.11
N TYR A 52 -7.95 -3.02 16.32
CA TYR A 52 -7.63 -3.07 14.89
C TYR A 52 -8.70 -2.30 14.11
N VAL A 53 -8.31 -1.20 13.49
CA VAL A 53 -9.21 -0.38 12.65
C VAL A 53 -8.82 -0.51 11.20
N SER A 54 -9.82 -0.52 10.32
CA SER A 54 -9.60 -0.55 8.88
C SER A 54 -10.74 0.12 8.13
N SER A 55 -10.42 0.78 7.02
CA SER A 55 -11.39 1.51 6.22
C SER A 55 -10.84 1.84 4.83
N THR A 56 -11.73 2.28 3.95
CA THR A 56 -11.38 2.95 2.69
C THR A 56 -12.27 4.20 2.58
N PRO A 57 -11.73 5.43 2.68
CA PRO A 57 -10.31 5.78 2.90
C PRO A 57 -9.71 5.20 4.18
N GLY A 58 -8.40 4.99 4.19
CA GLY A 58 -7.68 4.39 5.33
C GLY A 58 -7.65 5.26 6.60
N PRO A 59 -7.25 4.69 7.76
CA PRO A 59 -7.12 5.43 9.01
C PRO A 59 -6.19 6.65 8.89
N SER A 60 -6.52 7.73 9.62
CA SER A 60 -5.73 8.97 9.60
C SER A 60 -4.54 8.89 10.56
N PHE A 61 -3.38 9.35 10.10
CA PHE A 61 -2.24 9.64 10.97
C PHE A 61 -2.30 11.09 11.45
N ILE A 62 -2.14 11.30 12.75
CA ILE A 62 -2.00 12.62 13.36
C ILE A 62 -0.61 12.67 14.00
N VAL A 63 0.30 13.42 13.40
CA VAL A 63 1.71 13.47 13.81
C VAL A 63 2.15 14.92 13.96
N LYS A 64 2.95 15.21 15.00
CA LYS A 64 3.50 16.56 15.19
C LYS A 64 4.79 16.75 14.38
N LYS A 65 5.07 18.00 14.05
CA LYS A 65 6.34 18.40 13.43
C LYS A 65 7.52 17.94 14.31
N ASN A 66 8.55 17.39 13.68
CA ASN A 66 9.76 16.81 14.26
C ASN A 66 9.56 15.52 15.07
N GLU A 67 8.35 14.95 15.12
CA GLU A 67 8.12 13.62 15.65
C GLU A 67 8.33 12.60 14.53
N ALA A 68 9.49 11.95 14.55
CA ALA A 68 9.81 10.89 13.61
C ALA A 68 8.99 9.63 13.93
N ILE A 69 8.43 9.01 12.91
CA ILE A 69 7.69 7.75 13.00
C ILE A 69 8.22 6.74 11.97
N SER A 70 7.97 5.47 12.23
CA SER A 70 8.18 4.38 11.29
C SER A 70 6.83 3.75 10.90
N VAL A 71 6.65 3.41 9.63
CA VAL A 71 5.45 2.72 9.14
C VAL A 71 5.88 1.50 8.31
N GLU A 72 5.53 0.31 8.79
CA GLU A 72 5.64 -0.94 8.03
C GLU A 72 4.37 -1.14 7.21
N TRP A 73 4.47 -0.97 5.89
CA TRP A 73 3.40 -1.26 4.94
C TRP A 73 3.41 -2.75 4.61
N ARG A 74 2.29 -3.43 4.83
CA ARG A 74 2.19 -4.89 4.71
C ARG A 74 1.15 -5.26 3.67
N ASN A 75 1.61 -5.80 2.56
CA ASN A 75 0.72 -6.34 1.53
C ASN A 75 0.17 -7.69 2.01
N LYS A 76 -1.14 -7.75 2.23
CA LYS A 76 -1.90 -8.96 2.60
C LYS A 76 -2.91 -9.35 1.54
N ILE A 77 -2.75 -8.89 0.30
CA ILE A 77 -3.59 -9.27 -0.83
C ILE A 77 -3.09 -10.61 -1.37
N ASP A 78 -3.67 -11.69 -0.86
CA ASP A 78 -3.35 -13.09 -1.20
C ASP A 78 -4.26 -13.70 -2.27
N SER A 79 -4.89 -12.85 -3.07
CA SER A 79 -5.83 -13.24 -4.13
C SER A 79 -5.69 -12.34 -5.36
N GLU A 80 -6.32 -12.75 -6.47
CA GLU A 80 -6.31 -12.00 -7.73
C GLU A 80 -6.77 -10.54 -7.57
N HIS A 81 -6.25 -9.70 -8.47
CA HIS A 81 -6.60 -8.29 -8.57
C HIS A 81 -8.11 -8.11 -8.74
N ILE A 82 -8.70 -7.12 -8.05
CA ILE A 82 -10.15 -6.88 -8.10
C ILE A 82 -10.60 -6.16 -9.37
N LEU A 83 -9.65 -5.54 -10.08
CA LEU A 83 -9.85 -4.90 -11.37
C LEU A 83 -9.00 -5.60 -12.45
N PRO A 84 -9.40 -5.55 -13.72
CA PRO A 84 -8.62 -6.14 -14.80
C PRO A 84 -7.27 -5.43 -15.02
N VAL A 85 -6.16 -6.16 -14.92
CA VAL A 85 -4.82 -5.68 -15.32
C VAL A 85 -4.59 -5.87 -16.82
N ASP A 86 -4.17 -4.81 -17.53
CA ASP A 86 -3.69 -4.89 -18.92
C ASP A 86 -2.16 -4.98 -18.99
N PRO A 87 -1.57 -6.18 -19.15
CA PRO A 87 -0.12 -6.34 -19.21
C PRO A 87 0.50 -5.88 -20.54
N THR A 88 -0.30 -5.38 -21.49
CA THR A 88 0.19 -4.84 -22.77
C THR A 88 0.71 -3.41 -22.64
N LEU A 89 0.40 -2.76 -21.52
CA LEU A 89 0.99 -1.50 -21.06
C LEU A 89 2.13 -1.78 -20.06
N HIS A 90 2.83 -0.72 -19.65
CA HIS A 90 3.82 -0.86 -18.59
C HIS A 90 3.12 -1.08 -17.24
N TRP A 91 3.58 -2.09 -16.51
CA TRP A 91 3.05 -2.50 -15.21
C TRP A 91 4.16 -3.18 -14.40
N ALA A 92 3.92 -3.40 -13.10
CA ALA A 92 4.89 -3.99 -12.18
C ALA A 92 5.43 -5.37 -12.61
N ASN A 93 4.61 -6.19 -13.26
CA ASN A 93 4.99 -7.50 -13.81
C ASN A 93 5.68 -8.48 -12.82
N PRO A 94 5.03 -8.83 -11.69
CA PRO A 94 5.65 -9.67 -10.66
C PRO A 94 5.99 -11.09 -11.13
N ASN A 95 5.36 -11.57 -12.20
CA ASN A 95 5.59 -12.90 -12.75
C ASN A 95 6.66 -12.94 -13.85
N ASN A 96 7.30 -11.82 -14.19
CA ASN A 96 8.12 -11.69 -15.42
C ASN A 96 7.36 -12.20 -16.66
N PHE A 97 6.06 -11.93 -16.71
CA PHE A 97 5.17 -12.35 -17.78
C PHE A 97 5.62 -11.74 -19.10
N ILE A 98 5.64 -12.58 -20.14
CA ILE A 98 5.96 -12.21 -21.51
C ILE A 98 4.65 -12.24 -22.30
N ILE A 99 4.26 -11.10 -22.85
CA ILE A 99 3.03 -10.99 -23.63
C ILE A 99 3.13 -11.90 -24.87
N PRO A 100 2.18 -12.84 -25.06
CA PRO A 100 2.17 -13.69 -26.24
C PRO A 100 1.80 -12.89 -27.50
N PRO A 101 2.18 -13.37 -28.70
CA PRO A 101 1.75 -12.76 -29.95
C PRO A 101 0.22 -12.81 -30.10
N LYS A 102 -0.33 -11.88 -30.89
CA LYS A 102 -1.77 -11.81 -31.19
C LYS A 102 -2.28 -13.08 -31.90
N PRO A 103 -3.56 -13.45 -31.75
CA PRO A 103 -4.62 -12.71 -31.05
C PRO A 103 -4.54 -12.86 -29.52
N TRP A 104 -4.90 -11.80 -28.81
CA TRP A 104 -5.01 -11.78 -27.34
C TRP A 104 -6.40 -12.24 -26.87
N PRO A 105 -6.52 -12.77 -25.64
CA PRO A 105 -7.82 -13.08 -25.06
C PRO A 105 -8.70 -11.82 -24.94
N PRO A 106 -10.03 -11.97 -24.88
CA PRO A 106 -10.92 -10.84 -24.62
C PRO A 106 -10.63 -10.21 -23.25
N PHE A 107 -10.67 -8.89 -23.19
CA PHE A 107 -10.50 -8.10 -21.97
C PHE A 107 -11.85 -7.46 -21.60
N PRO A 108 -12.32 -7.57 -20.35
CA PRO A 108 -11.69 -8.25 -19.20
C PRO A 108 -11.95 -9.78 -19.11
N PRO A 109 -11.11 -10.55 -18.35
CA PRO A 109 -9.95 -10.08 -17.58
C PRO A 109 -8.63 -10.08 -18.40
N GLY A 110 -8.65 -10.45 -19.68
CA GLY A 110 -7.44 -10.56 -20.49
C GLY A 110 -6.56 -11.73 -20.04
N PHE A 111 -5.34 -11.44 -19.60
CA PHE A 111 -4.35 -12.44 -19.20
C PHE A 111 -4.46 -12.75 -17.70
N ILE A 112 -4.74 -14.01 -17.36
CA ILE A 112 -4.94 -14.41 -15.95
C ILE A 112 -3.63 -14.32 -15.15
N GLU A 113 -2.51 -14.60 -15.80
CA GLU A 113 -1.17 -14.50 -15.22
C GLU A 113 -0.79 -13.05 -14.87
N ALA A 114 -1.54 -12.05 -15.34
CA ALA A 114 -1.34 -10.66 -14.96
C ALA A 114 -2.08 -10.26 -13.68
N GLN A 115 -3.04 -11.07 -13.21
CA GLN A 115 -3.92 -10.69 -12.10
C GLN A 115 -3.35 -11.02 -10.72
N PHE A 116 -2.28 -11.83 -10.63
CA PHE A 116 -1.76 -12.32 -9.35
C PHE A 116 -0.28 -12.71 -9.42
N PRO A 117 0.56 -12.43 -8.40
CA PRO A 117 0.24 -11.71 -7.16
C PRO A 117 0.03 -10.21 -7.39
N VAL A 118 -0.70 -9.55 -6.49
CA VAL A 118 -0.97 -8.09 -6.58
C VAL A 118 0.21 -7.32 -5.96
N PRO A 119 0.99 -6.55 -6.75
CA PRO A 119 2.04 -5.70 -6.24
C PRO A 119 1.45 -4.42 -5.61
N THR A 120 2.09 -3.91 -4.55
CA THR A 120 1.72 -2.64 -3.91
C THR A 120 2.96 -1.85 -3.51
N VAL A 121 2.87 -0.52 -3.48
CA VAL A 121 3.82 0.39 -2.84
C VAL A 121 3.09 1.63 -2.39
N THR A 122 3.24 2.04 -1.13
CA THR A 122 2.54 3.22 -0.61
C THR A 122 3.41 4.46 -0.70
N HIS A 123 2.90 5.51 -1.34
CA HIS A 123 3.49 6.85 -1.37
C HIS A 123 2.80 7.75 -0.34
N LEU A 124 3.57 8.55 0.38
CA LEU A 124 3.06 9.64 1.22
C LEU A 124 3.12 10.95 0.44
N HIS A 125 2.00 11.31 -0.19
CA HIS A 125 1.91 12.51 -1.01
C HIS A 125 2.06 13.79 -0.17
N GLY A 126 3.01 14.63 -0.59
CA GLY A 126 3.41 15.84 0.12
C GLY A 126 4.37 15.59 1.28
N GLY A 127 4.88 14.38 1.44
CA GLY A 127 5.92 14.04 2.43
C GLY A 127 7.30 14.60 2.07
N GLU A 128 8.01 15.13 3.07
CA GLU A 128 9.47 15.30 2.99
C GLU A 128 10.14 13.98 3.40
N THR A 129 10.49 13.16 2.41
CA THR A 129 10.90 11.76 2.58
C THR A 129 12.23 11.47 1.86
N GLU A 130 13.01 10.52 2.38
CA GLU A 130 14.12 9.96 1.59
C GLU A 130 13.55 9.08 0.47
N ALA A 131 14.24 9.00 -0.69
CA ALA A 131 13.74 8.31 -1.88
C ALA A 131 13.29 6.85 -1.62
N LYS A 132 14.05 6.08 -0.83
CA LYS A 132 13.71 4.70 -0.44
C LYS A 132 12.45 4.56 0.42
N TYR A 133 11.96 5.66 1.01
CA TYR A 133 10.73 5.75 1.80
C TYR A 133 9.64 6.55 1.10
N ASP A 134 9.86 6.95 -0.15
CA ASP A 134 8.94 7.80 -0.89
C ASP A 134 7.84 6.99 -1.59
N GLY A 135 8.06 5.70 -1.83
CA GLY A 135 7.09 4.87 -2.56
C GLY A 135 7.24 5.03 -4.07
N PHE A 136 8.48 4.95 -4.56
CA PHE A 136 8.77 4.96 -5.99
C PHE A 136 8.03 3.80 -6.69
N PRO A 137 7.46 4.01 -7.89
CA PRO A 137 6.65 3.00 -8.56
C PRO A 137 7.30 1.62 -8.74
N ASP A 138 8.63 1.57 -8.95
CA ASP A 138 9.40 0.33 -9.12
C ASP A 138 9.87 -0.30 -7.79
N SER A 139 9.50 0.29 -6.65
CA SER A 139 9.76 -0.23 -5.30
C SER A 139 8.59 -1.06 -4.76
N TRP A 140 7.74 -1.59 -5.64
CA TRP A 140 6.61 -2.44 -5.30
C TRP A 140 7.01 -3.76 -4.64
N PHE A 141 6.09 -4.34 -3.89
CA PHE A 141 6.24 -5.65 -3.27
C PHE A 141 4.89 -6.36 -3.16
N THR A 142 4.96 -7.69 -3.13
CA THR A 142 3.79 -8.59 -3.10
C THR A 142 3.69 -9.31 -1.77
N PHE A 143 2.52 -9.87 -1.45
CA PHE A 143 2.28 -10.58 -0.18
C PHE A 143 3.22 -11.78 0.04
N ASN A 144 3.73 -12.39 -1.04
CA ASN A 144 4.61 -13.56 -1.01
C ASN A 144 6.11 -13.20 -1.18
N GLY A 145 6.46 -11.91 -1.15
CA GLY A 145 7.85 -11.45 -1.09
C GLY A 145 8.54 -11.24 -2.45
N ILE A 146 7.82 -11.27 -3.57
CA ILE A 146 8.35 -10.77 -4.84
C ILE A 146 8.38 -9.24 -4.79
N THR A 147 9.48 -8.64 -5.25
CA THR A 147 9.75 -7.22 -5.17
C THR A 147 10.17 -6.62 -6.51
N GLY A 148 9.86 -5.34 -6.70
CA GLY A 148 10.32 -4.56 -7.84
C GLY A 148 11.82 -4.24 -7.79
N PRO A 149 12.39 -3.78 -8.92
CA PRO A 149 13.84 -3.62 -9.06
C PRO A 149 14.43 -2.51 -8.19
N SER A 150 13.61 -1.58 -7.69
CA SER A 150 14.03 -0.50 -6.79
C SER A 150 13.58 -0.72 -5.34
N TYR A 151 13.11 -1.91 -4.98
CA TYR A 151 12.70 -2.21 -3.61
C TYR A 151 13.92 -2.27 -2.68
N GLU A 152 13.90 -1.46 -1.62
CA GLU A 152 14.87 -1.53 -0.52
C GLU A 152 14.23 -2.04 0.77
N THR A 153 13.02 -1.59 1.07
CA THR A 153 12.28 -1.93 2.28
C THR A 153 10.81 -1.55 2.14
N ASN A 154 9.94 -2.13 2.97
CA ASN A 154 8.55 -1.71 3.19
C ASN A 154 8.36 -1.02 4.56
N VAL A 155 9.45 -0.77 5.30
CA VAL A 155 9.47 -0.07 6.59
C VAL A 155 9.95 1.36 6.37
N TYR A 156 9.00 2.28 6.25
CA TYR A 156 9.24 3.66 5.84
C TYR A 156 9.45 4.56 7.04
N LYS A 157 10.41 5.49 6.94
CA LYS A 157 10.67 6.47 7.98
C LYS A 157 10.22 7.85 7.55
N TYR A 158 9.35 8.46 8.35
CA TYR A 158 8.88 9.82 8.14
C TYR A 158 9.39 10.69 9.27
N LEU A 159 10.29 11.63 8.95
CA LEU A 159 10.92 12.51 9.94
C LEU A 159 10.03 13.69 10.34
N ASN A 160 9.03 14.01 9.51
CA ASN A 160 8.03 15.06 9.74
C ASN A 160 8.64 16.44 10.05
N ARG A 161 9.74 16.80 9.37
CA ARG A 161 10.48 18.06 9.59
C ARG A 161 9.89 19.26 8.85
N GLN A 162 9.08 19.01 7.82
CA GLN A 162 8.38 20.02 7.06
C GLN A 162 7.33 20.82 7.86
N GLN A 163 6.75 21.84 7.23
CA GLN A 163 5.69 22.65 7.84
C GLN A 163 4.39 21.85 8.00
N SER A 164 3.54 22.28 8.93
CA SER A 164 2.24 21.66 9.13
C SER A 164 1.37 21.79 7.87
N SER A 165 0.81 20.66 7.41
CA SER A 165 -0.07 20.57 6.26
C SER A 165 -0.91 19.28 6.36
N ASN A 166 -1.93 19.17 5.50
CA ASN A 166 -2.61 17.91 5.24
C ASN A 166 -1.85 17.15 4.14
N LEU A 167 -1.50 15.91 4.44
CA LEU A 167 -0.92 14.95 3.51
C LEU A 167 -1.91 13.79 3.31
N PHE A 168 -1.68 12.96 2.30
CA PHE A 168 -2.42 11.74 2.12
C PHE A 168 -1.49 10.64 1.62
N TYR A 169 -1.81 9.38 1.92
CA TYR A 169 -1.07 8.24 1.44
C TYR A 169 -1.94 7.41 0.50
N HIS A 170 -1.32 6.81 -0.51
CA HIS A 170 -2.00 5.98 -1.49
C HIS A 170 -1.03 5.01 -2.14
N ASP A 171 -1.57 3.97 -2.78
CA ASP A 171 -0.75 3.09 -3.61
C ASP A 171 -0.18 3.87 -4.80
N HIS A 172 1.05 3.54 -5.19
CA HIS A 172 1.80 4.21 -6.24
C HIS A 172 2.49 3.20 -7.17
N THR A 173 2.03 1.95 -7.17
CA THR A 173 2.54 0.89 -8.02
C THR A 173 2.30 1.26 -9.48
N TRP A 174 3.19 0.81 -10.36
CA TRP A 174 2.85 0.77 -11.78
C TRP A 174 1.73 -0.24 -12.02
N GLU A 175 0.50 0.25 -12.05
CA GLU A 175 -0.66 -0.49 -12.51
C GLU A 175 -1.51 0.46 -13.37
N LEU A 176 -1.65 0.13 -14.66
CA LEU A 176 -2.69 0.72 -15.49
C LEU A 176 -3.83 -0.30 -15.56
N LEU A 177 -4.94 0.10 -14.95
CA LEU A 177 -6.20 -0.64 -14.91
C LEU A 177 -7.14 0.03 -15.90
N ASP A 178 -7.81 -0.75 -16.76
CA ASP A 178 -8.72 -0.28 -17.82
C ASP A 178 -10.13 -0.86 -17.62
#